data_AF-A0A969FR68-F1
#
_entry.id   AF-A0A969FR68-F1
#
_cell.length_a   1.000
_cell.length_b   1.000
_cell.length_c   1.000
_cell.angle_alpha   90.00
_cell.angle_beta   90.00
_cell.angle_gamma   90.00
#
_symmetry.space_group_name_H-M   'P 1'
#
loop_
_entity.id
_entity.type
_entity.pdbx_description
1 polymer ?
#
loop_
_entity_poly.entity_id
_entity_poly.type
_entity_poly.pdbx_seq_one_letter_code
_entity_poly.pdbx_strand_id
1 'polypeptide(L)'
;MIRQYRGVPRHRSCRDRPSPERQRRRFTRRRDHHADGLVQNCQVYGSGGSGLVVSGVAIVSRSRFSSNAGSGIDLLGPRSIVEESAADGNGSGIFMRGGYAHVRDSSISENLDFGIRTLGPANIVSGCNVHANGGRGIHVSSRDNRIEGNHVTRNIGTGIEIDILGDRAVVVRNTLAINAPNVLNTSRASLVPVETETGTDPWANLTLF
;
A
#
# COMPACT_ATOMS: atom_id res chain seq x y z
N MET A 1 41.42 -34.54 7.56
CA MET A 1 40.16 -34.70 6.81
C MET A 1 39.23 -33.55 7.20
N ILE A 2 39.27 -32.43 6.46
CA ILE A 2 38.37 -31.28 6.68
C ILE A 2 37.90 -30.82 5.31
N ARG A 3 36.58 -30.97 5.05
CA ARG A 3 35.91 -30.51 3.83
C ARG A 3 35.63 -29.01 3.94
N GLN A 4 36.11 -28.24 2.97
CA GLN A 4 35.68 -26.86 2.74
C GLN A 4 34.29 -26.88 2.06
N TYR A 5 33.31 -26.19 2.66
CA TYR A 5 32.03 -25.88 2.01
C TYR A 5 32.13 -24.56 1.25
N ARG A 6 31.74 -24.61 -0.02
CA ARG A 6 31.69 -23.50 -0.98
C ARG A 6 30.41 -22.67 -0.80
N GLY A 7 30.56 -21.35 -0.92
CA GLY A 7 29.67 -20.50 -1.73
C GLY A 7 28.47 -19.84 -1.06
N VAL A 8 28.62 -18.58 -0.62
CA VAL A 8 27.51 -17.64 -0.41
C VAL A 8 27.52 -16.61 -1.56
N PRO A 9 26.42 -16.37 -2.28
CA PRO A 9 26.38 -15.33 -3.33
C PRO A 9 26.41 -13.93 -2.71
N ARG A 10 27.33 -13.10 -3.21
CA ARG A 10 27.53 -11.70 -2.81
C ARG A 10 26.39 -10.80 -3.29
N HIS A 11 25.98 -9.90 -2.40
CA HIS A 11 25.14 -8.71 -2.66
C HIS A 11 25.50 -8.00 -3.97
N ARG A 12 24.53 -7.79 -4.85
CA ARG A 12 24.62 -6.80 -5.93
C ARG A 12 24.01 -5.49 -5.44
N SER A 13 24.89 -4.59 -5.04
CA SER A 13 24.63 -3.16 -4.79
C SER A 13 24.42 -2.43 -6.12
N CYS A 14 23.62 -1.34 -6.12
CA CYS A 14 23.35 -0.46 -7.26
C CYS A 14 24.62 0.19 -7.86
N ARG A 15 25.44 -0.60 -8.54
CA ARG A 15 26.52 -0.14 -9.42
C ARG A 15 26.60 -1.05 -10.63
N ASP A 16 25.74 -0.80 -11.60
CA ASP A 16 26.07 -1.00 -13.00
C ASP A 16 25.60 0.25 -13.76
N ARG A 17 26.57 1.10 -14.11
CA ARG A 17 26.39 2.36 -14.84
C ARG A 17 26.12 2.07 -16.33
N PRO A 18 25.21 2.82 -16.96
CA PRO A 18 25.44 3.38 -18.28
C PRO A 18 25.91 4.84 -18.16
N SER A 19 26.77 5.27 -19.08
CA SER A 19 27.50 6.55 -19.11
C SER A 19 26.63 7.83 -18.98
N PRO A 20 27.17 8.95 -18.46
CA PRO A 20 26.42 10.18 -18.14
C PRO A 20 25.77 10.93 -19.31
N GLU A 21 26.05 10.58 -20.57
CA GLU A 21 25.59 11.34 -21.75
C GLU A 21 24.32 10.81 -22.42
N ARG A 22 23.70 9.72 -21.93
CA ARG A 22 22.48 9.14 -22.54
C ARG A 22 21.19 9.26 -21.72
N GLN A 23 21.16 10.04 -20.64
CA GLN A 23 19.93 10.33 -19.88
C GLN A 23 19.30 11.71 -20.19
N ARG A 24 19.86 12.47 -21.13
CA ARG A 24 19.22 13.67 -21.67
C ARG A 24 18.39 13.29 -22.90
N ARG A 25 17.12 12.90 -22.69
CA ARG A 25 15.94 13.11 -23.57
C ARG A 25 14.88 12.02 -23.37
N ARG A 26 13.98 12.27 -22.42
CA ARG A 26 12.52 12.38 -22.65
C ARG A 26 11.85 12.71 -21.31
N PHE A 27 12.03 13.96 -20.89
CA PHE A 27 11.01 14.64 -20.09
C PHE A 27 9.78 14.81 -20.98
N THR A 28 8.84 13.87 -20.93
CA THR A 28 7.48 14.16 -21.37
C THR A 28 6.64 14.41 -20.14
N ARG A 29 6.39 15.71 -19.91
CA ARG A 29 5.40 16.26 -18.98
C ARG A 29 4.14 15.40 -18.98
N ARG A 30 3.86 14.74 -17.86
CA ARG A 30 2.48 14.58 -17.41
C ARG A 30 2.25 15.64 -16.33
N ARG A 31 1.51 16.68 -16.72
CA ARG A 31 0.66 17.50 -15.86
C ARG A 31 -0.15 16.52 -14.97
N ASP A 32 -0.30 16.64 -13.66
CA ASP A 32 -0.29 17.75 -12.72
C ASP A 32 0.13 17.21 -11.33
N HIS A 33 0.47 18.13 -10.42
CA HIS A 33 0.74 17.98 -8.97
C HIS A 33 2.22 18.11 -8.61
N HIS A 34 2.49 19.08 -7.74
CA HIS A 34 3.80 19.53 -7.25
C HIS A 34 4.48 18.44 -6.39
N ALA A 35 4.92 17.35 -7.01
CA ALA A 35 5.76 16.38 -6.35
C ALA A 35 7.21 16.90 -6.34
N ASP A 36 7.77 17.07 -5.14
CA ASP A 36 9.15 17.50 -4.95
C ASP A 36 10.12 16.32 -5.17
N GLY A 37 9.65 15.08 -4.99
CA GLY A 37 10.40 13.85 -5.22
C GLY A 37 9.78 12.94 -6.30
N LEU A 38 10.64 12.25 -7.05
CA LEU A 38 10.25 11.16 -7.95
C LEU A 38 11.08 9.90 -7.63
N VAL A 39 10.41 8.82 -7.26
CA VAL A 39 10.98 7.49 -7.10
C VAL A 39 10.34 6.58 -8.14
N GLN A 40 11.13 6.00 -9.04
CA GLN A 40 10.58 5.22 -10.13
C GLN A 40 11.50 4.07 -10.54
N ASN A 41 10.92 2.91 -10.88
CA ASN A 41 11.63 1.72 -11.33
C ASN A 41 12.73 1.25 -10.37
N CYS A 42 12.47 1.38 -9.06
CA CYS A 42 13.43 1.03 -8.02
C CYS A 42 13.05 -0.27 -7.31
N GLN A 43 14.05 -0.96 -6.77
CA GLN A 43 13.85 -2.09 -5.85
C GLN A 43 14.61 -1.82 -4.55
N VAL A 44 13.91 -1.86 -3.43
CA VAL A 44 14.49 -1.66 -2.09
C VAL A 44 14.10 -2.83 -1.20
N TYR A 45 15.08 -3.48 -0.58
CA TYR A 45 14.80 -4.66 0.23
C TYR A 45 15.79 -4.88 1.37
N GLY A 46 15.35 -5.60 2.40
CA GLY A 46 16.21 -6.00 3.53
C GLY A 46 16.63 -4.85 4.44
N SER A 47 15.90 -3.74 4.45
CA SER A 47 16.22 -2.59 5.31
C SER A 47 15.85 -2.89 6.77
N GLY A 48 16.68 -2.43 7.71
CA GLY A 48 16.40 -2.55 9.16
C GLY A 48 15.26 -1.63 9.65
N GLY A 49 14.74 -0.76 8.79
CA GLY A 49 13.59 0.11 9.03
C GLY A 49 12.64 0.07 7.84
N SER A 50 12.00 1.19 7.51
CA SER A 50 11.17 1.28 6.30
C SER A 50 12.01 1.30 5.02
N GLY A 51 11.49 0.73 3.92
CA GLY A 51 12.16 0.71 2.63
C GLY A 51 12.27 2.12 2.01
N LEU A 52 11.18 2.88 2.05
CA LEU A 52 11.15 4.29 1.65
C LEU A 52 10.41 5.12 2.70
N VAL A 53 11.00 6.27 3.05
CA VAL A 53 10.34 7.28 3.89
C VAL A 53 10.20 8.55 3.06
N VAL A 54 8.96 9.01 2.88
CA VAL A 54 8.64 10.23 2.14
C VAL A 54 8.16 11.30 3.11
N SER A 55 9.00 12.30 3.36
CA SER A 55 8.67 13.41 4.28
C SER A 55 7.99 14.61 3.61
N GLY A 56 8.13 14.76 2.29
CA GLY A 56 7.51 15.81 1.49
C GLY A 56 6.44 15.27 0.53
N VAL A 57 6.28 15.93 -0.62
CA VAL A 57 5.42 15.42 -1.70
C VAL A 57 6.27 14.59 -2.65
N ALA A 58 5.88 13.34 -2.93
CA ALA A 58 6.57 12.54 -3.93
C ALA A 58 5.62 11.72 -4.81
N ILE A 59 6.08 11.37 -6.00
CA ILE A 59 5.49 10.31 -6.82
C ILE A 59 6.41 9.09 -6.71
N VAL A 60 5.86 7.98 -6.25
CA VAL A 60 6.48 6.67 -6.23
C VAL A 60 5.78 5.81 -7.28
N SER A 61 6.50 5.31 -8.27
CA SER A 61 5.89 4.57 -9.37
C SER A 61 6.70 3.36 -9.81
N ARG A 62 6.04 2.26 -10.20
CA ARG A 62 6.71 1.07 -10.75
C ARG A 62 7.90 0.57 -9.93
N SER A 63 7.78 0.65 -8.60
CA SER A 63 8.88 0.32 -7.69
C SER A 63 8.46 -0.80 -6.74
N ARG A 64 9.42 -1.58 -6.25
CA ARG A 64 9.19 -2.69 -5.32
C ARG A 64 9.92 -2.46 -4.00
N PHE A 65 9.20 -2.58 -2.89
CA PHE A 65 9.72 -2.43 -1.53
C PHE A 65 9.44 -3.71 -0.75
N SER A 66 10.45 -4.55 -0.54
CA SER A 66 10.23 -5.90 -0.02
C SER A 66 11.10 -6.30 1.17
N SER A 67 10.58 -7.12 2.07
CA SER A 67 11.37 -7.68 3.19
C SER A 67 12.07 -6.63 4.05
N ASN A 68 11.45 -5.47 4.25
CA ASN A 68 11.94 -4.43 5.15
C ASN A 68 11.33 -4.62 6.54
N ALA A 69 12.12 -4.43 7.60
CA ALA A 69 11.66 -4.65 8.98
C ALA A 69 10.53 -3.69 9.38
N GLY A 70 10.53 -2.47 8.83
CA GLY A 70 9.47 -1.47 9.00
C GLY A 70 8.42 -1.53 7.88
N SER A 71 7.95 -0.37 7.42
CA SER A 71 7.02 -0.31 6.30
C SER A 71 7.74 -0.44 4.95
N GLY A 72 7.10 -1.03 3.93
CA GLY A 72 7.63 -0.95 2.57
C GLY A 72 7.78 0.52 2.14
N ILE A 73 6.70 1.29 2.30
CA ILE A 73 6.65 2.74 2.07
C ILE A 73 5.98 3.42 3.27
N ASP A 74 6.64 4.42 3.86
CA ASP A 74 6.07 5.29 4.90
C ASP A 74 5.93 6.73 4.35
N LEU A 75 4.69 7.15 4.09
CA LEU A 75 4.34 8.48 3.61
C LEU A 75 4.05 9.38 4.81
N LEU A 76 5.07 10.10 5.27
CA LEU A 76 4.95 11.10 6.33
C LEU A 76 4.39 12.42 5.79
N GLY A 77 4.81 12.80 4.58
CA GLY A 77 4.41 14.03 3.91
C GLY A 77 3.05 13.94 3.22
N PRO A 78 2.39 15.09 2.97
CA PRO A 78 1.09 15.12 2.34
C PRO A 78 1.18 14.91 0.82
N ARG A 79 0.04 14.66 0.16
CA ARG A 79 -0.14 14.73 -1.30
C ARG A 79 0.76 13.82 -2.14
N SER A 80 1.39 12.83 -1.53
CA SER A 80 2.22 11.87 -2.26
C SER A 80 1.36 10.88 -3.03
N ILE A 81 1.85 10.44 -4.18
CA ILE A 81 1.20 9.42 -5.01
C ILE A 81 2.09 8.17 -5.01
N VAL A 82 1.50 7.02 -4.72
CA VAL A 82 2.13 5.72 -4.95
C VAL A 82 1.29 5.00 -6.01
N GLU A 83 1.88 4.70 -7.15
CA GLU A 83 1.17 4.06 -8.27
C GLU A 83 1.96 2.87 -8.83
N GLU A 84 1.26 1.86 -9.36
CA GLU A 84 1.89 0.75 -10.11
C GLU A 84 3.04 0.07 -9.33
N SER A 85 3.00 0.08 -8.00
CA SER A 85 4.13 -0.31 -7.14
C SER A 85 3.80 -1.55 -6.33
N ALA A 86 4.84 -2.17 -5.75
CA ALA A 86 4.71 -3.35 -4.91
C ALA A 86 5.31 -3.11 -3.52
N ALA A 87 4.58 -3.52 -2.48
CA ALA A 87 5.06 -3.54 -1.09
C ALA A 87 4.77 -4.89 -0.45
N ASP A 88 5.80 -5.74 -0.32
CA ASP A 88 5.64 -7.14 0.07
C ASP A 88 6.60 -7.66 1.15
N GLY A 89 6.12 -8.51 2.06
CA GLY A 89 6.99 -9.13 3.06
C GLY A 89 7.57 -8.15 4.09
N ASN A 90 6.98 -6.96 4.26
CA ASN A 90 7.45 -5.95 5.20
C ASN A 90 6.72 -6.04 6.54
N GLY A 91 7.11 -5.24 7.54
CA GLY A 91 6.31 -5.04 8.75
C GLY A 91 4.90 -4.53 8.43
N SER A 92 4.79 -3.50 7.59
CA SER A 92 3.53 -3.10 6.95
C SER A 92 3.79 -2.75 5.48
N GLY A 93 2.81 -2.92 4.60
CA GLY A 93 3.00 -2.62 3.18
C GLY A 93 3.23 -1.12 2.94
N ILE A 94 2.15 -0.34 3.09
CA ILE A 94 2.17 1.11 2.91
C ILE A 94 1.51 1.79 4.11
N PHE A 95 2.23 2.73 4.72
CA PHE A 95 1.73 3.54 5.82
C PHE A 95 1.55 4.99 5.36
N MET A 96 0.30 5.46 5.28
CA MET A 96 -0.08 6.82 4.91
C MET A 96 -0.32 7.66 6.17
N ARG A 97 0.74 8.24 6.72
CA ARG A 97 0.66 9.10 7.92
C ARG A 97 0.32 10.55 7.57
N GLY A 98 0.82 11.04 6.44
CA GLY A 98 0.40 12.30 5.85
C GLY A 98 -1.02 12.22 5.30
N GLY A 99 -1.63 13.39 5.05
CA GLY A 99 -2.95 13.49 4.44
C GLY A 99 -2.90 13.78 2.94
N TYR A 100 -4.05 13.61 2.26
CA TYR A 100 -4.21 13.87 0.83
C TYR A 100 -3.33 13.03 -0.10
N ALA A 101 -2.73 11.95 0.39
CA ALA A 101 -1.96 11.02 -0.43
C ALA A 101 -2.88 10.05 -1.19
N HIS A 102 -2.38 9.51 -2.29
CA HIS A 102 -3.11 8.57 -3.15
C HIS A 102 -2.26 7.34 -3.41
N VAL A 103 -2.70 6.19 -2.90
CA VAL A 103 -2.14 4.89 -3.29
C VAL A 103 -3.08 4.27 -4.32
N ARG A 104 -2.55 3.94 -5.49
CA ARG A 104 -3.35 3.32 -6.54
C ARG A 104 -2.65 2.26 -7.36
N ASP A 105 -3.44 1.37 -7.96
CA ASP A 105 -2.98 0.40 -8.97
C ASP A 105 -1.76 -0.40 -8.51
N SER A 106 -1.68 -0.69 -7.20
CA SER A 106 -0.49 -1.25 -6.54
C SER A 106 -0.78 -2.61 -5.91
N SER A 107 0.26 -3.43 -5.77
CA SER A 107 0.20 -4.77 -5.16
C SER A 107 0.81 -4.74 -3.76
N ILE A 108 0.02 -5.06 -2.74
CA ILE A 108 0.45 -5.02 -1.34
C ILE A 108 0.17 -6.38 -0.71
N SER A 109 1.21 -7.12 -0.34
CA SER A 109 1.02 -8.52 0.07
C SER A 109 1.99 -9.05 1.09
N GLU A 110 1.59 -10.08 1.84
CA GLU A 110 2.51 -10.83 2.73
C GLU A 110 3.21 -9.96 3.78
N ASN A 111 2.64 -8.80 4.12
CA ASN A 111 3.19 -7.94 5.17
C ASN A 111 2.74 -8.47 6.54
N LEU A 112 3.56 -8.32 7.56
CA LEU A 112 3.35 -8.94 8.88
C LEU A 112 2.13 -8.39 9.61
N ASP A 113 1.85 -7.09 9.46
CA ASP A 113 0.72 -6.41 10.10
C ASP A 113 -0.26 -5.90 9.04
N PHE A 114 -0.27 -4.60 8.77
CA PHE A 114 -1.19 -4.01 7.79
C PHE A 114 -0.69 -4.16 6.35
N GLY A 115 -1.61 -4.42 5.42
CA GLY A 115 -1.36 -4.13 4.01
C GLY A 115 -1.19 -2.63 3.80
N ILE A 116 -2.29 -1.89 3.91
CA ILE A 116 -2.30 -0.42 3.81
C ILE A 116 -2.91 0.16 5.09
N ARG A 117 -2.23 1.14 5.70
CA ARG A 117 -2.76 1.86 6.86
C ARG A 117 -2.83 3.35 6.59
N THR A 118 -4.00 3.96 6.77
CA THR A 118 -4.19 5.42 6.66
C THR A 118 -4.39 6.03 8.04
N LEU A 119 -3.41 6.81 8.49
CA LEU A 119 -3.49 7.60 9.72
C LEU A 119 -3.70 9.10 9.44
N GLY A 120 -3.29 9.58 8.27
CA GLY A 120 -3.62 10.93 7.83
C GLY A 120 -5.04 11.03 7.27
N PRO A 121 -5.62 12.25 7.23
CA PRO A 121 -6.95 12.47 6.69
C PRO A 121 -6.95 12.59 5.17
N ALA A 122 -8.12 12.41 4.55
CA ALA A 122 -8.35 12.69 3.13
C ALA A 122 -7.44 11.93 2.15
N ASN A 123 -6.95 10.76 2.55
CA ASN A 123 -6.20 9.87 1.67
C ASN A 123 -7.15 9.06 0.78
N ILE A 124 -6.64 8.64 -0.38
CA ILE A 124 -7.35 7.80 -1.32
C ILE A 124 -6.55 6.50 -1.50
N VAL A 125 -7.23 5.37 -1.39
CA VAL A 125 -6.69 4.05 -1.72
C VAL A 125 -7.58 3.45 -2.80
N SER A 126 -7.05 3.25 -4.01
CA SER A 126 -7.87 2.81 -5.14
C SER A 126 -7.24 1.79 -6.06
N GLY A 127 -8.00 0.81 -6.57
CA GLY A 127 -7.48 -0.11 -7.59
C GLY A 127 -6.33 -1.00 -7.12
N CYS A 128 -6.13 -1.13 -5.80
CA CYS A 128 -5.03 -1.91 -5.25
C CYS A 128 -5.43 -3.38 -5.05
N ASN A 129 -4.46 -4.28 -5.23
CA ASN A 129 -4.57 -5.68 -4.85
C ASN A 129 -3.88 -5.86 -3.49
N VAL A 130 -4.66 -6.09 -2.43
CA VAL A 130 -4.18 -6.14 -1.04
C VAL A 130 -4.46 -7.51 -0.44
N HIS A 131 -3.45 -8.36 -0.32
CA HIS A 131 -3.70 -9.76 0.05
C HIS A 131 -2.67 -10.44 0.94
N ALA A 132 -3.10 -11.49 1.63
CA ALA A 132 -2.21 -12.34 2.44
C ALA A 132 -1.39 -11.58 3.50
N ASN A 133 -1.87 -10.44 4.00
CA ASN A 133 -1.21 -9.73 5.10
C ASN A 133 -1.61 -10.35 6.45
N GLY A 134 -0.68 -10.34 7.41
CA GLY A 134 -0.83 -10.97 8.72
C GLY A 134 -1.79 -10.26 9.67
N GLY A 135 -2.11 -9.00 9.39
CA GLY A 135 -3.15 -8.21 10.03
C GLY A 135 -4.24 -7.81 9.04
N ARG A 136 -4.68 -6.55 9.12
CA ARG A 136 -5.77 -6.04 8.28
C ARG A 136 -5.28 -5.76 6.86
N GLY A 137 -6.16 -5.93 5.88
CA GLY A 137 -5.87 -5.55 4.50
C GLY A 137 -5.68 -4.04 4.39
N ILE A 138 -6.75 -3.28 4.59
CA ILE A 138 -6.75 -1.81 4.61
C ILE A 138 -7.32 -1.33 5.93
N HIS A 139 -6.54 -0.54 6.69
CA HIS A 139 -6.94 0.00 7.98
C HIS A 139 -6.97 1.52 7.95
N VAL A 140 -8.15 2.10 8.24
CA VAL A 140 -8.38 3.54 8.24
C VAL A 140 -8.62 4.03 9.65
N SER A 141 -7.69 4.83 10.16
CA SER A 141 -7.75 5.41 11.51
C SER A 141 -7.93 6.93 11.52
N SER A 142 -8.44 7.51 10.43
CA SER A 142 -8.61 8.97 10.28
C SER A 142 -9.73 9.34 9.32
N ARG A 143 -10.14 10.61 9.37
CA ARG A 143 -11.32 11.13 8.69
C ARG A 143 -11.15 11.35 7.19
N ASP A 144 -12.29 11.43 6.49
CA ASP A 144 -12.41 11.85 5.09
C ASP A 144 -11.65 10.97 4.07
N ASN A 145 -11.27 9.75 4.47
CA ASN A 145 -10.54 8.81 3.60
C ASN A 145 -11.49 8.12 2.60
N ARG A 146 -10.99 7.82 1.39
CA ARG A 146 -11.75 7.11 0.36
C ARG A 146 -11.06 5.82 -0.03
N ILE A 147 -11.77 4.70 0.14
CA ILE A 147 -11.30 3.35 -0.19
C ILE A 147 -12.18 2.81 -1.31
N GLU A 148 -11.65 2.72 -2.52
CA GLU A 148 -12.46 2.36 -3.69
C GLU A 148 -11.83 1.37 -4.67
N GLY A 149 -12.61 0.46 -5.25
CA GLY A 149 -12.10 -0.35 -6.37
C GLY A 149 -10.98 -1.32 -5.98
N ASN A 150 -10.78 -1.62 -4.70
CA ASN A 150 -9.68 -2.47 -4.25
C ASN A 150 -10.10 -3.94 -4.19
N HIS A 151 -9.16 -4.84 -4.47
CA HIS A 151 -9.33 -6.28 -4.28
C HIS A 151 -8.59 -6.71 -3.02
N VAL A 152 -9.32 -6.99 -1.95
CA VAL A 152 -8.76 -7.21 -0.60
C VAL A 152 -9.04 -8.63 -0.14
N THR A 153 -8.05 -9.52 -0.18
CA THR A 153 -8.31 -10.96 0.05
C THR A 153 -7.29 -11.66 0.93
N ARG A 154 -7.70 -12.74 1.60
CA ARG A 154 -6.79 -13.63 2.36
C ARG A 154 -5.98 -12.92 3.45
N ASN A 155 -6.40 -11.76 3.93
CA ASN A 155 -5.76 -11.12 5.07
C ASN A 155 -6.20 -11.84 6.34
N ILE A 156 -5.26 -12.08 7.25
CA ILE A 156 -5.54 -12.82 8.50
C ILE A 156 -6.46 -11.99 9.41
N GLY A 157 -6.30 -10.67 9.39
CA GLY A 157 -7.19 -9.70 10.00
C GLY A 157 -8.25 -9.17 9.03
N THR A 158 -9.03 -8.20 9.50
CA THR A 158 -10.17 -7.67 8.74
C THR A 158 -9.74 -7.15 7.37
N GLY A 159 -10.54 -7.42 6.34
CA GLY A 159 -10.24 -6.98 4.98
C GLY A 159 -10.10 -5.46 4.91
N ILE A 160 -11.20 -4.74 5.15
CA ILE A 160 -11.18 -3.27 5.32
C ILE A 160 -11.75 -2.92 6.70
N GLU A 161 -11.00 -2.17 7.50
CA GLU A 161 -11.44 -1.69 8.82
C GLU A 161 -11.39 -0.16 8.89
N ILE A 162 -12.45 0.45 9.39
CA ILE A 162 -12.59 1.88 9.64
C ILE A 162 -12.79 2.10 11.15
N ASP A 163 -11.74 2.57 11.84
CA ASP A 163 -11.78 2.86 13.28
C ASP A 163 -12.72 4.03 13.60
N ILE A 164 -12.97 4.24 14.90
CA ILE A 164 -13.84 5.32 15.43
C ILE A 164 -13.41 6.73 14.99
N LEU A 165 -12.13 6.92 14.64
CA LEU A 165 -11.58 8.18 14.12
C LEU A 165 -11.73 8.30 12.59
N GLY A 166 -12.20 7.25 11.93
CA GLY A 166 -12.47 7.12 10.50
C GLY A 166 -13.74 7.84 10.01
N ASP A 167 -14.15 8.90 10.70
CA ASP A 167 -15.40 9.62 10.42
C ASP A 167 -15.45 10.11 8.96
N ARG A 168 -16.61 9.96 8.32
CA ARG A 168 -16.85 10.30 6.90
C ARG A 168 -15.97 9.57 5.89
N ALA A 169 -15.40 8.42 6.25
CA ALA A 169 -14.76 7.57 5.25
C ALA A 169 -15.79 7.07 4.21
N VAL A 170 -15.39 7.02 2.94
CA VAL A 170 -16.19 6.46 1.85
C VAL A 170 -15.58 5.14 1.43
N VAL A 171 -16.36 4.07 1.52
CA VAL A 171 -15.94 2.72 1.08
C VAL A 171 -16.90 2.25 -0.01
N VAL A 172 -16.38 2.00 -1.22
CA VAL A 172 -17.21 1.75 -2.40
C VAL A 172 -16.53 0.85 -3.44
N ARG A 173 -17.27 -0.06 -4.08
CA ARG A 173 -16.74 -0.91 -5.18
C ARG A 173 -15.49 -1.72 -4.81
N ASN A 174 -15.36 -2.15 -3.56
CA ASN A 174 -14.25 -3.04 -3.18
C ASN A 174 -14.72 -4.48 -3.29
N THR A 175 -13.84 -5.37 -3.72
CA THR A 175 -14.03 -6.83 -3.61
C THR A 175 -13.30 -7.30 -2.38
N LEU A 176 -14.00 -8.00 -1.48
CA LEU A 176 -13.36 -8.55 -0.31
C LEU A 176 -13.73 -10.01 -0.14
N ALA A 177 -12.72 -10.88 -0.01
CA ALA A 177 -12.93 -12.31 0.06
C ALA A 177 -11.91 -13.00 0.97
N ILE A 178 -12.37 -13.97 1.76
CA ILE A 178 -11.50 -14.85 2.56
C ILE A 178 -10.64 -14.05 3.56
N ASN A 179 -11.17 -12.98 4.17
CA ASN A 179 -10.53 -12.27 5.28
C ASN A 179 -11.18 -12.68 6.61
N ALA A 180 -10.45 -12.68 7.72
CA ALA A 180 -10.95 -13.08 9.04
C ALA A 180 -10.68 -12.01 10.11
N PRO A 181 -11.43 -11.88 11.23
CA PRO A 181 -12.73 -12.47 11.52
C PRO A 181 -13.89 -11.78 10.76
N ASN A 182 -13.65 -10.62 10.15
CA ASN A 182 -14.64 -9.86 9.40
C ASN A 182 -14.08 -9.39 8.07
N VAL A 183 -14.92 -9.33 7.05
CA VAL A 183 -14.49 -8.90 5.72
C VAL A 183 -14.43 -7.37 5.63
N LEU A 184 -15.46 -6.68 6.14
CA LEU A 184 -15.54 -5.23 6.29
C LEU A 184 -15.99 -4.89 7.71
N ASN A 185 -15.33 -3.94 8.37
CA ASN A 185 -15.73 -3.41 9.68
C ASN A 185 -15.75 -1.88 9.63
N THR A 186 -16.91 -1.26 9.81
CA THR A 186 -17.04 0.19 9.77
C THR A 186 -17.80 0.73 10.97
N SER A 187 -17.14 1.55 11.79
CA SER A 187 -17.81 2.20 12.92
C SER A 187 -18.60 3.46 12.51
N ARG A 188 -18.20 4.19 11.44
CA ARG A 188 -18.81 5.47 11.00
C ARG A 188 -18.67 5.78 9.49
N ALA A 189 -18.55 4.77 8.63
CA ALA A 189 -18.34 4.99 7.18
C ALA A 189 -19.66 5.17 6.42
N SER A 190 -19.63 5.96 5.34
CA SER A 190 -20.69 5.95 4.33
C SER A 190 -20.44 4.77 3.37
N LEU A 191 -21.37 3.83 3.36
CA LEU A 191 -21.28 2.58 2.61
C LEU A 191 -22.06 2.69 1.30
N VAL A 192 -21.41 2.30 0.20
CA VAL A 192 -22.00 2.13 -1.12
C VAL A 192 -21.69 0.68 -1.53
N PRO A 193 -22.57 -0.03 -2.27
CA PRO A 193 -22.49 -1.48 -2.43
C PRO A 193 -21.08 -2.02 -2.61
N VAL A 194 -20.78 -3.03 -1.80
CA VAL A 194 -19.55 -3.80 -1.83
C VAL A 194 -19.95 -5.15 -2.41
N GLU A 195 -19.44 -5.50 -3.59
CA GLU A 195 -19.81 -6.76 -4.23
C GLU A 195 -19.00 -7.90 -3.59
N THR A 196 -19.68 -8.82 -2.91
CA THR A 196 -19.11 -10.12 -2.52
C THR A 196 -19.60 -11.19 -3.49
N GLU A 197 -18.72 -12.05 -3.99
CA GLU A 197 -19.04 -13.04 -5.02
C GLU A 197 -19.95 -14.21 -4.56
N THR A 198 -20.60 -14.11 -3.39
CA THR A 198 -21.45 -15.18 -2.86
C THR A 198 -22.88 -14.74 -2.49
N GLY A 199 -23.27 -13.49 -2.78
CA GLY A 199 -24.58 -12.96 -2.42
C GLY A 199 -25.27 -12.26 -3.59
N THR A 200 -26.55 -12.54 -3.80
CA THR A 200 -27.43 -11.79 -4.72
C THR A 200 -27.85 -10.43 -4.17
N ASP A 201 -27.50 -10.14 -2.92
CA ASP A 201 -27.79 -8.88 -2.26
C ASP A 201 -26.53 -7.99 -2.21
N PRO A 202 -26.54 -6.84 -2.92
CA PRO A 202 -25.43 -5.88 -2.91
C PRO A 202 -25.14 -5.26 -1.52
N TRP A 203 -25.98 -5.54 -0.52
CA TRP A 203 -25.89 -5.05 0.85
C TRP A 203 -25.58 -6.14 1.91
N ALA A 204 -25.44 -7.41 1.52
CA ALA A 204 -25.27 -8.55 2.44
C ALA A 204 -24.04 -8.50 3.36
N ASN A 205 -23.15 -7.53 3.17
CA ASN A 205 -21.91 -7.36 3.92
C ASN A 205 -21.91 -6.14 4.86
N LEU A 206 -23.06 -5.48 5.03
CA LEU A 206 -23.22 -4.41 6.00
C LEU A 206 -23.74 -4.98 7.32
N THR A 207 -22.85 -5.36 8.23
CA THR A 207 -23.21 -5.51 9.66
C THR A 207 -23.09 -4.15 10.33
N LEU A 208 -24.23 -3.47 10.50
CA LEU A 208 -24.34 -2.30 11.36
C LEU A 208 -24.35 -2.77 12.83
N PHE A 209 -23.41 -2.28 13.63
CA PHE A 209 -23.42 -2.40 15.09
C PHE A 209 -23.57 -1.00 15.70
#